data_AF-A0A962RCE4-F1
#
_entry.id   AF-A0A962RCE4-F1
#
_cell.length_a   1.000
_cell.length_b   1.000
_cell.length_c   1.000
_cell.angle_alpha   90.00
_cell.angle_beta   90.00
_cell.angle_gamma   90.00
#
_symmetry.space_group_name_H-M   'P 1'
#
loop_
_entity.id
_entity.type
_entity.pdbx_description
1 polymer ?
#
loop_
_entity_poly.entity_id
_entity_poly.type
_entity_poly.pdbx_seq_one_letter_code
_entity_poly.pdbx_strand_id
1 'polypeptide(L)'
;MRSSLPTVIFVAFAILVVLFALDAFFFETGPDGPFVQFTGLVVAMCAGLFGAAFSMLIQIQKRVSQGTLEDLEGGADWQALFIRGAFGVGAAMIVYFFFRSGLLQGSLWPDLTELALDPLKNSNVFKVPNQDVCLLMIWCFIAGFSETFVPNILVRTESRTNG
;
A
#
# COMPACT_ATOMS: atom_id res chain seq x y z
N MET A 1 -6.83 31.90 -3.57
CA MET A 1 -6.22 30.91 -2.65
C MET A 1 -5.95 29.64 -3.45
N ARG A 2 -4.74 29.48 -4.01
CA ARG A 2 -4.42 28.43 -5.01
C ARG A 2 -3.00 27.86 -4.80
N SER A 3 -2.64 27.47 -3.57
CA SER A 3 -1.29 26.95 -3.29
C SER A 3 -1.17 25.95 -2.12
N SER A 4 -2.25 25.51 -1.46
CA SER A 4 -2.16 24.54 -0.35
C SER A 4 -2.10 23.07 -0.80
N LEU A 5 -2.46 22.80 -2.05
CA LEU A 5 -2.60 21.44 -2.59
C LEU A 5 -1.27 20.66 -2.64
N PRO A 6 -0.20 21.14 -3.31
CA PRO A 6 1.07 20.41 -3.33
C PRO A 6 1.66 20.22 -1.92
N THR A 7 1.42 21.18 -1.03
CA THR A 7 1.91 21.15 0.36
C THR A 7 1.26 20.03 1.17
N VAL A 8 -0.03 19.76 0.98
CA VAL A 8 -0.72 18.70 1.74
C VAL A 8 -0.38 17.30 1.23
N ILE A 9 -0.12 17.11 -0.09
CA ILE A 9 0.39 15.81 -0.61
C ILE A 9 1.77 15.58 -0.03
N PHE A 10 2.61 16.62 -0.05
CA PHE A 10 3.94 16.55 0.49
C PHE A 10 3.92 16.22 1.98
N VAL A 11 2.98 16.79 2.74
CA VAL A 11 2.79 16.49 4.17
C VAL A 11 2.24 15.09 4.41
N ALA A 12 1.26 14.60 3.63
CA ALA A 12 0.73 13.25 3.78
C ALA A 12 1.79 12.19 3.41
N PHE A 13 2.54 12.44 2.33
CA PHE A 13 3.68 11.63 1.93
C PHE A 13 4.81 11.72 2.95
N ALA A 14 5.09 12.89 3.53
CA ALA A 14 6.06 13.06 4.59
C ALA A 14 5.63 12.35 5.89
N ILE A 15 4.36 12.41 6.27
CA ILE A 15 3.83 11.65 7.42
C ILE A 15 3.96 10.15 7.16
N LEU A 16 3.71 9.70 5.93
CA LEU A 16 3.93 8.32 5.53
C LEU A 16 5.39 7.89 5.62
N VAL A 17 6.28 8.71 5.08
CA VAL A 17 7.72 8.49 5.13
C VAL A 17 8.20 8.54 6.57
N VAL A 18 7.63 9.39 7.42
CA VAL A 18 7.93 9.46 8.85
C VAL A 18 7.41 8.23 9.59
N LEU A 19 6.19 7.77 9.33
CA LEU A 19 5.65 6.54 9.93
C LEU A 19 6.46 5.30 9.50
N PHE A 20 6.85 5.24 8.21
CA PHE A 20 7.70 4.19 7.67
C PHE A 20 9.14 4.26 8.22
N ALA A 21 9.71 5.46 8.33
CA ALA A 21 11.04 5.66 8.90
C ALA A 21 11.08 5.40 10.41
N LEU A 22 10.01 5.72 11.12
CA LEU A 22 9.86 5.36 12.53
C LEU A 22 9.78 3.84 12.67
N ASP A 23 8.97 3.14 11.87
CA ASP A 23 8.89 1.67 11.90
C ASP A 23 10.24 1.02 11.57
N ALA A 24 10.95 1.49 10.54
CA ALA A 24 12.29 1.03 10.19
C ALA A 24 13.32 1.30 11.29
N PHE A 25 13.25 2.47 11.94
CA PHE A 25 14.10 2.82 13.08
C PHE A 25 13.81 1.95 14.30
N PHE A 26 12.55 1.67 14.59
CA PHE A 26 12.17 0.77 15.68
C PHE A 26 12.53 -0.70 15.39
N PHE A 27 12.50 -1.12 14.13
CA PHE A 27 12.97 -2.45 13.70
C PHE A 27 14.46 -2.66 14.03
N GLU A 28 15.28 -1.61 13.98
CA GLU A 28 16.70 -1.66 14.37
C GLU A 28 16.92 -1.71 15.89
N THR A 29 15.96 -1.27 16.72
CA THR A 29 16.14 -1.18 18.18
C THR A 29 16.06 -2.51 18.95
N GLY A 30 15.99 -3.65 18.26
CA GLY A 30 16.13 -4.98 18.85
C GLY A 30 14.82 -5.61 19.36
N PRO A 31 14.84 -6.90 19.75
CA PRO A 31 13.65 -7.75 19.90
C PRO A 31 12.70 -7.35 21.04
N ASP A 32 13.14 -6.48 21.95
CA ASP A 32 12.48 -6.23 23.24
C ASP A 32 11.74 -4.88 23.29
N GLY A 33 11.60 -4.20 22.15
CA GLY A 33 10.83 -2.97 22.04
C GLY A 33 9.31 -3.21 22.15
N PRO A 34 8.54 -2.36 22.86
CA PRO A 34 7.08 -2.53 23.01
C PRO A 34 6.28 -2.47 21.70
N PHE A 35 6.91 -2.12 20.58
CA PHE A 35 6.30 -1.93 19.26
C PHE A 35 6.58 -3.05 18.25
N VAL A 36 7.44 -4.04 18.57
CA VAL A 36 7.78 -5.15 17.66
C VAL A 36 6.54 -6.02 17.33
N GLN A 37 5.55 -6.06 18.23
CA GLN A 37 4.30 -6.80 18.03
C GLN A 37 3.41 -6.20 16.92
N PHE A 38 3.65 -4.95 16.50
CA PHE A 38 2.83 -4.25 15.50
C PHE A 38 3.55 -4.04 14.16
N THR A 39 4.82 -4.41 14.04
CA THR A 39 5.63 -4.20 12.84
C THR A 39 4.99 -4.79 11.58
N GLY A 40 4.46 -6.01 11.64
CA GLY A 40 3.78 -6.61 10.49
C GLY A 40 2.55 -5.82 10.01
N LEU A 41 1.83 -5.18 10.93
CA LEU A 41 0.67 -4.35 10.60
C LEU A 41 1.10 -3.07 9.88
N VAL A 42 2.18 -2.43 10.33
CA VAL A 42 2.70 -1.21 9.69
C VAL A 42 3.20 -1.51 8.29
N VAL A 43 3.95 -2.59 8.10
CA VAL A 43 4.38 -3.06 6.77
C VAL A 43 3.18 -3.31 5.85
N ALA A 44 2.13 -3.97 6.36
CA ALA A 44 0.90 -4.19 5.61
C ALA A 44 0.20 -2.87 5.21
N MET A 45 0.08 -1.92 6.14
CA MET A 45 -0.53 -0.61 5.88
C MET A 45 0.25 0.17 4.81
N CYS A 46 1.59 0.20 4.91
CA CYS A 46 2.45 0.86 3.93
C CYS A 46 2.35 0.21 2.56
N ALA A 47 2.35 -1.12 2.48
CA ALA A 47 2.19 -1.86 1.24
C ALA A 47 0.82 -1.59 0.59
N GLY A 48 -0.26 -1.59 1.38
CA GLY A 48 -1.60 -1.25 0.92
C GLY A 48 -1.72 0.16 0.38
N LEU A 49 -1.14 1.13 1.07
CA LEU A 49 -1.14 2.50 0.62
C LEU A 49 -0.31 2.70 -0.65
N PHE A 50 0.82 2.00 -0.74
CA PHE A 50 1.63 1.99 -1.96
C PHE A 50 0.85 1.39 -3.14
N GLY A 51 0.09 0.31 -2.92
CA GLY A 51 -0.83 -0.26 -3.89
C GLY A 51 -1.88 0.74 -4.38
N ALA A 52 -2.53 1.45 -3.45
CA ALA A 52 -3.52 2.48 -3.78
C ALA A 52 -2.92 3.65 -4.57
N ALA A 53 -1.73 4.12 -4.16
CA ALA A 53 -1.00 5.18 -4.86
C ALA A 53 -0.64 4.76 -6.30
N PHE A 54 -0.10 3.56 -6.48
CA PHE A 54 0.24 3.03 -7.80
C PHE A 54 -0.98 2.91 -8.71
N SER A 55 -2.09 2.44 -8.14
CA SER A 55 -3.38 2.34 -8.82
C SER A 55 -3.92 3.70 -9.29
N MET A 56 -3.65 4.75 -8.52
CA MET A 56 -4.02 6.12 -8.88
C MET A 56 -3.16 6.66 -10.03
N LEU A 57 -1.84 6.41 -10.00
CA LEU A 57 -0.93 6.82 -11.07
C LEU A 57 -1.37 6.26 -12.43
N ILE A 58 -1.75 4.98 -12.49
CA ILE A 58 -2.24 4.34 -13.72
C ILE A 58 -3.52 5.02 -14.24
N GLN A 59 -4.44 5.40 -13.35
CA GLN A 59 -5.66 6.11 -13.74
C GLN A 59 -5.38 7.50 -14.29
N ILE A 60 -4.47 8.24 -13.66
CA ILE A 60 -4.06 9.57 -14.13
C ILE A 60 -3.43 9.45 -15.52
N GLN A 61 -2.50 8.52 -15.70
CA GLN A 61 -1.87 8.28 -17.00
C GLN A 61 -2.90 7.93 -18.08
N LYS A 62 -3.90 7.08 -17.75
CA LYS A 62 -4.99 6.74 -18.67
C LYS A 62 -5.83 7.96 -19.05
N ARG A 63 -6.21 8.81 -18.09
CA ARG A 63 -6.98 10.04 -18.35
C ARG A 63 -6.20 11.03 -19.22
N VAL A 64 -4.90 11.20 -18.94
CA VAL A 64 -4.00 12.06 -19.74
C VAL A 64 -3.87 11.54 -21.17
N SER A 65 -3.76 10.22 -21.37
CA SER A 65 -3.65 9.61 -22.71
C SER A 65 -4.92 9.76 -23.57
N GLN A 66 -6.08 10.00 -22.96
CA GLN A 66 -7.37 10.14 -23.65
C GLN A 66 -7.69 11.60 -24.06
N GLY A 67 -6.74 12.53 -23.90
CA GLY A 67 -6.85 13.90 -24.43
C GLY A 67 -7.83 14.82 -23.69
N THR A 68 -8.40 14.39 -22.57
CA THR A 68 -9.40 15.15 -21.79
C THR A 68 -8.75 16.15 -20.83
N LEU A 69 -7.75 16.90 -21.31
CA LEU A 69 -6.97 17.84 -20.49
C LEU A 69 -7.74 19.14 -20.17
N GLU A 70 -8.79 19.48 -20.92
CA GLU A 70 -9.60 20.69 -20.68
C GLU A 70 -10.52 20.62 -19.45
N ASP A 71 -10.67 19.45 -18.82
CA ASP A 71 -11.42 19.26 -17.56
C ASP A 71 -10.52 19.14 -16.31
N LEU A 72 -9.18 19.21 -16.48
CA LEU A 72 -8.22 19.09 -15.37
C LEU A 72 -7.92 20.41 -14.66
N GLU A 73 -8.55 21.53 -15.05
CA GLU A 73 -8.50 22.77 -14.25
C GLU A 73 -9.33 22.66 -12.96
N GLY A 74 -10.29 21.74 -12.90
CA GLY A 74 -10.95 21.29 -11.67
C GLY A 74 -10.25 20.06 -11.13
N GLY A 75 -9.20 20.28 -10.33
CA GLY A 75 -8.25 19.27 -9.88
C GLY A 75 -8.88 17.96 -9.42
N ALA A 76 -8.10 16.87 -9.56
CA ALA A 76 -8.35 15.61 -8.89
C ALA A 76 -8.81 15.90 -7.46
N ASP A 77 -10.09 15.65 -7.20
CA ASP A 77 -10.76 16.12 -5.99
C ASP A 77 -9.97 15.59 -4.80
N TRP A 78 -9.38 16.48 -4.02
CA TRP A 78 -8.38 16.14 -3.00
C TRP A 78 -8.92 15.14 -1.98
N GLN A 79 -10.24 15.19 -1.77
CA GLN A 79 -11.00 14.28 -0.95
C GLN A 79 -11.00 12.86 -1.53
N ALA A 80 -11.11 12.72 -2.86
CA ALA A 80 -11.05 11.43 -3.53
C ALA A 80 -9.66 10.76 -3.38
N LEU A 81 -8.58 11.54 -3.33
CA LEU A 81 -7.24 11.02 -3.05
C LEU A 81 -7.12 10.46 -1.62
N PHE A 82 -7.58 11.23 -0.64
CA PHE A 82 -7.52 10.86 0.78
C PHE A 82 -8.39 9.63 1.10
N ILE A 83 -9.63 9.64 0.61
CA ILE A 83 -10.57 8.53 0.82
C ILE A 83 -9.98 7.24 0.23
N ARG A 84 -9.42 7.32 -0.96
CA ARG A 84 -8.83 6.17 -1.66
C ARG A 84 -7.58 5.63 -0.99
N GLY A 85 -6.71 6.50 -0.48
CA GLY A 85 -5.58 6.09 0.34
C GLY A 85 -6.05 5.36 1.62
N ALA A 86 -7.06 5.91 2.29
CA ALA A 86 -7.64 5.29 3.50
C ALA A 86 -8.27 3.92 3.21
N PHE A 87 -8.96 3.76 2.08
CA PHE A 87 -9.47 2.46 1.63
C PHE A 87 -8.35 1.47 1.31
N GLY A 88 -7.27 1.92 0.67
CA GLY A 88 -6.09 1.07 0.42
C GLY A 88 -5.44 0.53 1.71
N VAL A 89 -5.28 1.41 2.71
CA VAL A 89 -4.80 1.04 4.04
C VAL A 89 -5.79 0.09 4.74
N GLY A 90 -7.09 0.40 4.69
CA GLY A 90 -8.14 -0.43 5.29
C GLY A 90 -8.23 -1.82 4.67
N ALA A 91 -8.13 -1.93 3.35
CA ALA A 91 -8.13 -3.20 2.63
C ALA A 91 -6.92 -4.05 3.03
N ALA A 92 -5.73 -3.45 3.11
CA ALA A 92 -4.54 -4.16 3.58
C ALA A 92 -4.64 -4.58 5.05
N MET A 93 -5.28 -3.77 5.91
CA MET A 93 -5.52 -4.12 7.31
C MET A 93 -6.45 -5.33 7.45
N ILE A 94 -7.52 -5.40 6.64
CA ILE A 94 -8.42 -6.56 6.62
C ILE A 94 -7.65 -7.81 6.17
N VAL A 95 -6.85 -7.72 5.12
CA VAL A 95 -6.02 -8.83 4.63
C VAL A 95 -5.00 -9.28 5.68
N TYR A 96 -4.36 -8.35 6.38
CA TYR A 96 -3.47 -8.64 7.50
C TYR A 96 -4.19 -9.41 8.61
N PHE A 97 -5.38 -8.98 9.02
CA PHE A 97 -6.18 -9.72 10.01
C PHE A 97 -6.62 -11.08 9.50
N PHE A 98 -6.85 -11.22 8.21
CA PHE A 98 -7.18 -12.49 7.59
C PHE A 98 -6.02 -13.48 7.70
N PHE A 99 -4.77 -13.04 7.47
CA PHE A 99 -3.59 -13.86 7.74
C PHE A 99 -3.41 -14.13 9.25
N ARG A 100 -3.62 -13.13 10.10
CA ARG A 100 -3.50 -13.28 11.56
C ARG A 100 -4.52 -14.23 12.17
N SER A 101 -5.69 -14.36 11.55
CA SER A 101 -6.74 -15.26 12.01
C SER A 101 -6.40 -16.75 11.85
N GLY A 102 -5.35 -17.08 11.07
CA GLY A 102 -4.98 -18.46 10.78
C GLY A 102 -5.96 -19.21 9.87
N LEU A 103 -6.92 -18.49 9.27
CA LEU A 103 -7.93 -19.05 8.35
C LEU A 103 -7.32 -19.53 7.02
N LEU A 104 -6.19 -18.93 6.61
CA LEU A 104 -5.46 -19.31 5.41
C LEU A 104 -4.14 -19.99 5.81
N GLN A 105 -3.94 -21.23 5.35
CA GLN A 105 -2.74 -22.03 5.62
C GLN A 105 -2.13 -22.53 4.31
N GLY A 106 -0.80 -22.58 4.23
CA GLY A 106 -0.06 -22.97 3.02
C GLY A 106 1.10 -22.02 2.66
N SER A 107 1.97 -22.46 1.76
CA SER A 107 3.25 -21.79 1.43
C SER A 107 3.12 -20.47 0.65
N LEU A 108 1.91 -20.10 0.22
CA LEU A 108 1.62 -18.85 -0.50
C LEU A 108 1.09 -17.75 0.43
N TRP A 109 0.83 -18.08 1.69
CA TRP A 109 0.33 -17.14 2.69
C TRP A 109 1.47 -16.78 3.65
N PRO A 110 1.59 -15.51 4.04
CA PRO A 110 2.64 -15.09 4.96
C PRO A 110 2.36 -15.61 6.37
N ASP A 111 3.35 -16.22 7.00
CA ASP A 111 3.30 -16.52 8.44
C ASP A 111 3.69 -15.27 9.24
N LEU A 112 2.73 -14.71 9.98
CA LEU A 112 2.96 -13.52 10.80
C LEU A 112 3.75 -13.83 12.07
N THR A 113 3.94 -15.09 12.44
CA THR A 113 4.77 -15.46 13.60
C THR A 113 6.26 -15.53 13.27
N GLU A 114 6.61 -15.68 11.98
CA GLU A 114 8.00 -15.77 11.51
C GLU A 114 8.50 -14.50 10.82
N LEU A 115 7.79 -13.36 10.91
CA LEU A 115 8.22 -12.08 10.30
C LEU A 115 9.61 -11.64 10.80
N ALA A 116 10.62 -11.73 9.93
CA ALA A 116 12.00 -11.41 10.26
C ALA A 116 12.75 -10.75 9.08
N LEU A 117 13.86 -10.10 9.40
CA LEU A 117 14.86 -9.72 8.40
C LEU A 117 16.08 -10.64 8.55
N ASP A 118 16.34 -11.46 7.53
CA ASP A 118 17.44 -12.42 7.52
C ASP A 118 18.76 -11.73 7.13
N PRO A 119 19.89 -12.08 7.77
CA PRO A 119 21.19 -11.52 7.41
C PRO A 119 21.61 -11.97 6.00
N LEU A 120 21.99 -11.01 5.15
CA LEU A 120 22.45 -11.31 3.80
C LEU A 120 23.90 -11.85 3.86
N LYS A 121 24.11 -13.11 3.47
CA LYS A 121 25.43 -13.75 3.33
C LYS A 121 26.40 -13.47 4.49
N ASN A 122 25.98 -13.73 5.72
CA ASN A 122 26.76 -13.53 6.96
C ASN A 122 27.15 -12.07 7.28
N SER A 123 26.50 -11.08 6.67
CA SER A 123 26.64 -9.69 7.09
C SER A 123 25.55 -9.34 8.10
N ASN A 124 25.96 -8.93 9.31
CA ASN A 124 25.04 -8.43 10.33
C ASN A 124 24.54 -7.00 10.02
N VAL A 125 25.13 -6.37 9.00
CA VAL A 125 24.86 -4.99 8.59
C VAL A 125 23.72 -4.93 7.55
N PHE A 126 23.67 -5.88 6.61
CA PHE A 126 22.62 -5.91 5.59
C PHE A 126 21.65 -7.04 5.92
N LYS A 127 20.46 -6.69 6.39
CA LYS A 127 19.36 -7.63 6.60
C LYS A 127 18.36 -7.49 5.46
N VAL A 128 17.86 -8.60 4.94
CA VAL A 128 16.86 -8.65 3.89
C VAL A 128 15.53 -9.18 4.42
N PRO A 129 14.40 -8.72 3.88
CA PRO A 129 13.11 -9.29 4.23
C PRO A 129 13.09 -10.79 3.98
N ASN A 130 12.64 -11.55 4.97
CA ASN A 130 12.38 -12.97 4.79
C ASN A 130 11.18 -13.20 3.85
N GLN A 131 10.92 -14.46 3.52
CA GLN A 131 9.85 -14.83 2.59
C GLN A 131 8.48 -14.32 3.04
N ASP A 132 8.16 -14.40 4.33
CA ASP A 132 6.85 -13.99 4.86
C ASP A 132 6.62 -12.48 4.79
N VAL A 133 7.64 -11.67 5.08
CA VAL A 133 7.56 -10.21 4.89
C VAL A 133 7.31 -9.89 3.41
N CYS A 134 7.96 -10.59 2.48
CA CYS A 134 7.77 -10.39 1.04
C CYS A 134 6.34 -10.75 0.60
N LEU A 135 5.83 -11.90 1.03
CA LEU A 135 4.47 -12.36 0.73
C LEU A 135 3.43 -11.41 1.29
N LEU A 136 3.61 -10.95 2.53
CA LEU A 136 2.74 -9.98 3.17
C LEU A 136 2.69 -8.67 2.38
N MET A 137 3.86 -8.17 1.97
CA MET A 137 3.97 -6.95 1.17
C MET A 137 3.21 -7.09 -0.16
N ILE A 138 3.37 -8.20 -0.87
CA ILE A 138 2.71 -8.45 -2.15
C ILE A 138 1.18 -8.50 -1.97
N TRP A 139 0.69 -9.26 -1.00
CA TRP A 139 -0.74 -9.41 -0.78
C TRP A 139 -1.42 -8.11 -0.34
N CYS A 140 -0.79 -7.38 0.58
CA CYS A 140 -1.31 -6.09 1.03
C CYS A 140 -1.25 -5.04 -0.09
N PHE A 141 -0.19 -5.05 -0.92
CA PHE A 141 -0.13 -4.21 -2.12
C PHE A 141 -1.27 -4.49 -3.09
N ILE A 142 -1.53 -5.77 -3.40
CA ILE A 142 -2.64 -6.16 -4.29
C ILE A 142 -3.98 -5.74 -3.69
N ALA A 143 -4.16 -5.93 -2.38
CA ALA A 143 -5.38 -5.52 -1.68
C ALA A 143 -5.65 -4.03 -1.85
N GLY A 144 -4.64 -3.18 -1.61
CA GLY A 144 -4.76 -1.73 -1.81
C GLY A 144 -4.90 -1.31 -3.28
N PHE A 145 -4.36 -2.10 -4.21
CA PHE A 145 -4.52 -1.86 -5.65
C PHE A 145 -5.93 -2.19 -6.18
N SER A 146 -6.64 -3.14 -5.54
CA SER A 146 -7.87 -3.75 -6.05
C SER A 146 -9.09 -2.83 -6.19
N GLU A 147 -9.14 -1.73 -5.42
CA GLU A 147 -10.25 -0.76 -5.41
C GLU A 147 -10.50 -0.15 -6.81
N THR A 148 -9.45 -0.04 -7.62
CA THR A 148 -9.53 0.47 -9.00
C THR A 148 -9.76 -0.63 -10.03
N PHE A 149 -9.46 -1.87 -9.67
CA PHE A 149 -9.51 -3.00 -10.59
C PHE A 149 -10.96 -3.38 -10.89
N VAL A 150 -11.83 -3.37 -9.87
CA VAL A 150 -13.24 -3.75 -10.00
C VAL A 150 -14.02 -2.81 -10.96
N PRO A 151 -13.97 -1.47 -10.84
CA PRO A 151 -14.67 -0.58 -11.76
C PRO A 151 -14.12 -0.68 -13.20
N ASN A 152 -12.79 -0.80 -13.35
CA ASN A 152 -12.16 -0.91 -14.66
C ASN A 152 -12.54 -2.19 -15.41
N ILE A 153 -12.72 -3.32 -14.70
CA ILE A 153 -13.21 -4.57 -15.30
C ILE A 153 -14.67 -4.41 -15.74
N LEU A 154 -15.51 -3.80 -14.91
CA LEU A 154 -16.92 -3.58 -15.25
C LEU A 154 -17.07 -2.71 -16.51
N VAL A 155 -16.40 -1.56 -16.56
CA VAL A 155 -16.44 -0.65 -17.72
C VAL A 155 -15.93 -1.33 -19.00
N ARG A 156 -14.88 -2.16 -18.90
CA ARG A 156 -14.37 -2.92 -20.06
C ARG A 156 -15.37 -3.97 -20.56
N THR A 157 -16.10 -4.59 -19.65
CA THR A 157 -17.07 -5.65 -19.99
C THR A 157 -18.33 -5.04 -20.61
N GLU A 158 -18.78 -3.90 -20.08
CA GLU A 158 -19.88 -3.11 -20.64
C GLU A 158 -19.56 -2.63 -22.07
N SER A 159 -18.34 -2.09 -22.30
CA SER A 159 -17.92 -1.66 -23.64
C SER A 159 -17.81 -2.78 -24.68
N ARG A 160 -17.64 -4.03 -24.24
CA ARG A 160 -17.56 -5.21 -25.11
C ARG A 160 -18.92 -5.80 -25.45
N THR A 161 -19.95 -5.45 -24.70
CA THR A 161 -21.32 -5.95 -24.92
C THR A 161 -22.15 -4.96 -25.76
N ASN A 162 -21.74 -3.68 -25.80
CA ASN A 162 -22.39 -2.61 -26.58
C ASN A 162 -21.72 -2.32 -27.95
N GLY A 163 -20.94 -3.25 -28.49
CA GLY A 163 -20.38 -3.20 -29.85
C GLY A 163 -20.55 -4.54 -30.55
#